data_AF-A0A8T5UIC6-F1
#
_entry.id   AF-A0A8T5UIC6-F1
#
_cell.length_a   1.000
_cell.length_b   1.000
_cell.length_c   1.000
_cell.angle_alpha   90.00
_cell.angle_beta   90.00
_cell.angle_gamma   90.00
#
_symmetry.space_group_name_H-M   'P 1'
#
loop_
_entity.id
_entity.type
_entity.pdbx_description
1 polymer ?
#
loop_
_entity_poly.entity_id
_entity_poly.type
_entity_poly.pdbx_seq_one_letter_code
_entity_poly.pdbx_strand_id
1 'polypeptide(L)'
;MNIIEDQYHKIIELYPNAIAEENFISQIIIPLKDKKFLKINFKNYPKKPIVNLISKNDRTSRKIDKIIPILNRWEKKHPPFIVDLINEILSFIKDLESKEIKIKKELLNGLLALCKKQHPREILGFLRASNGVAIEYILPPGAITSNTSGLFFPNKLGFDLTLKGSVHSHPSGNPNPSLVDINNVFKKKEFNFIIGYPYNLSRIKCFDNRGREIEFKIID
;
A
#
# COMPACT_ATOMS: atom_id res chain seq x y z
N MET A 1 15.73 -15.32 31.33
CA MET A 1 16.09 -14.33 30.29
C MET A 1 15.06 -13.21 30.34
N ASN A 2 15.52 -11.97 30.37
CA ASN A 2 14.64 -10.80 30.39
C ASN A 2 14.01 -10.67 29.00
N ILE A 3 12.68 -10.74 28.91
CA ILE A 3 11.95 -10.74 27.62
C ILE A 3 12.32 -9.54 26.72
N ILE A 4 12.72 -8.42 27.32
CA ILE A 4 13.21 -7.22 26.62
C ILE A 4 14.60 -7.45 26.01
N GLU A 5 15.51 -8.08 26.76
CA GLU A 5 16.85 -8.45 26.26
C GLU A 5 16.74 -9.43 25.09
N ASP A 6 15.84 -10.40 25.17
CA ASP A 6 15.58 -11.36 24.09
C ASP A 6 15.10 -10.66 22.81
N GLN A 7 14.21 -9.67 22.93
CA GLN A 7 13.81 -8.84 21.78
C GLN A 7 15.00 -8.04 21.25
N TYR A 8 15.76 -7.39 22.14
CA TYR A 8 16.90 -6.56 21.76
C TYR A 8 17.95 -7.35 20.98
N HIS A 9 18.36 -8.52 21.47
CA HIS A 9 19.35 -9.36 20.79
C HIS A 9 18.91 -9.77 19.39
N LYS A 10 17.65 -10.21 19.22
CA LYS A 10 17.09 -10.53 17.90
C LYS A 10 17.10 -9.33 16.95
N ILE A 11 16.81 -8.13 17.47
CA ILE A 11 16.80 -6.91 16.66
C ILE A 11 18.21 -6.58 16.20
N ILE A 12 19.21 -6.57 17.09
CA ILE A 12 20.60 -6.24 16.73
C ILE A 12 21.20 -7.29 15.79
N GLU A 13 20.86 -8.57 15.96
CA GLU A 13 21.28 -9.66 15.07
C GLU A 13 20.78 -9.43 13.62
N LEU A 14 19.51 -9.05 13.44
CA LEU A 14 18.91 -8.84 12.12
C LEU A 14 19.09 -7.42 11.56
N TYR A 15 19.33 -6.44 12.43
CA TYR A 15 19.50 -5.03 12.12
C TYR A 15 20.75 -4.47 12.84
N PRO A 16 21.96 -4.81 12.39
CA PRO A 16 23.20 -4.40 13.04
C PRO A 16 23.44 -2.88 12.99
N ASN A 17 22.73 -2.15 12.13
CA ASN A 17 22.74 -0.69 12.05
C ASN A 17 21.73 -0.02 13.01
N ALA A 18 20.98 -0.79 13.78
CA ALA A 18 20.05 -0.28 14.77
C ALA A 18 20.82 0.31 15.96
N ILE A 19 20.38 1.47 16.43
CA ILE A 19 21.02 2.24 17.49
C ILE A 19 20.12 2.21 18.71
N ALA A 20 20.62 1.71 19.85
CA ALA A 20 19.92 1.86 21.12
C ALA A 20 20.04 3.31 21.63
N GLU A 21 18.96 3.87 22.15
CA GLU A 21 19.00 5.16 22.86
C GLU A 21 19.79 4.95 24.17
N GLU A 22 20.63 5.92 24.56
CA GLU A 22 21.60 5.79 25.65
C GLU A 22 20.98 5.12 26.90
N ASN A 23 21.55 3.99 27.31
CA ASN A 23 21.14 3.18 28.47
C ASN A 23 19.76 2.50 28.40
N PHE A 24 19.05 2.52 27.26
CA PHE A 24 17.74 1.89 27.09
C PHE A 24 17.69 0.92 25.90
N ILE A 25 18.01 -0.36 26.13
CA ILE A 25 17.89 -1.44 25.12
C ILE A 25 16.45 -1.61 24.57
N SER A 26 15.45 -1.09 25.29
CA SER A 26 14.04 -1.10 24.89
C SER A 26 13.64 0.05 23.95
N GLN A 27 14.59 0.92 23.60
CA GLN A 27 14.41 2.08 22.74
C GLN A 27 15.43 2.00 21.60
N ILE A 28 14.95 1.66 20.40
CA ILE A 28 15.79 1.43 19.24
C ILE A 28 15.44 2.42 18.13
N ILE A 29 16.47 2.88 17.44
CA ILE A 29 16.39 3.74 16.27
C ILE A 29 16.99 2.98 15.09
N ILE A 30 16.21 2.79 14.04
CA ILE A 30 16.67 2.20 12.78
C ILE A 30 16.84 3.32 11.75
N PRO A 31 18.07 3.59 11.27
CA PRO A 31 18.31 4.54 10.20
C PRO A 31 17.66 4.07 8.89
N LEU A 32 16.97 5.00 8.21
CA LEU A 32 16.35 4.79 6.89
C LEU A 32 16.97 5.73 5.85
N LYS A 33 16.54 5.62 4.58
CA LYS A 33 16.94 6.53 3.50
C LYS A 33 16.45 7.97 3.75
N ASP A 34 17.05 8.92 3.04
CA ASP A 34 16.68 10.35 3.06
C ASP A 34 16.67 11.00 4.46
N LYS A 35 17.60 10.58 5.34
CA LYS A 35 17.70 11.07 6.72
C LYS A 35 16.40 10.86 7.53
N LYS A 36 15.66 9.80 7.23
CA LYS A 36 14.52 9.33 8.02
C LYS A 36 14.99 8.29 9.05
N PHE A 37 14.28 8.19 10.16
CA PHE A 37 14.58 7.25 11.24
C PHE A 37 13.29 6.62 11.76
N LEU A 38 13.31 5.31 11.96
CA LEU A 38 12.24 4.58 12.63
C LEU A 38 12.60 4.40 14.11
N LYS A 39 11.87 5.07 15.00
CA LYS A 39 12.05 4.96 16.45
C LYS A 39 11.00 4.03 17.04
N ILE A 40 11.44 3.01 17.76
CA ILE A 40 10.60 1.98 18.37
C ILE A 40 10.90 1.93 19.87
N ASN A 41 9.85 2.09 20.68
CA ASN A 41 9.92 1.94 22.13
C ASN A 41 9.04 0.77 22.56
N PHE A 42 9.67 -0.28 23.06
CA PHE A 42 9.02 -1.52 23.50
C PHE A 42 9.26 -1.79 24.99
N LYS A 43 9.50 -0.75 25.81
CA LYS A 43 9.76 -0.87 27.26
C LYS A 43 8.67 -1.62 28.04
N ASN A 44 7.45 -1.61 27.51
CA ASN A 44 6.27 -2.22 28.12
C ASN A 44 5.89 -3.56 27.47
N TYR A 45 6.73 -4.12 26.59
CA TYR A 45 6.48 -5.41 25.94
C TYR A 45 6.14 -6.47 27.01
N PRO A 46 5.07 -7.28 26.82
CA PRO A 46 4.34 -7.55 25.58
C PRO A 46 3.18 -6.59 25.25
N LYS A 47 3.03 -5.44 25.93
CA LYS A 47 2.09 -4.40 25.49
C LYS A 47 2.56 -3.80 24.15
N LYS A 48 1.61 -3.25 23.39
CA LYS A 48 1.83 -2.60 22.10
C LYS A 48 2.99 -1.59 22.19
N PRO A 49 4.01 -1.69 21.33
CA PRO A 49 5.12 -0.75 21.30
C PRO A 49 4.70 0.60 20.71
N ILE A 50 5.43 1.65 21.07
CA ILE A 50 5.26 2.98 20.50
C ILE A 50 6.22 3.10 19.31
N VAL A 51 5.67 3.43 18.14
CA VAL A 51 6.42 3.51 16.89
C VAL A 51 6.26 4.87 16.23
N ASN A 52 7.36 5.53 15.91
CA ASN A 52 7.39 6.85 15.28
C ASN A 52 8.34 6.86 14.08
N LEU A 53 7.91 7.49 12.99
CA LEU A 53 8.77 7.83 11.86
C LEU A 53 9.19 9.30 11.99
N ILE A 54 10.51 9.55 12.00
CA ILE A 54 11.13 10.87 12.18
C ILE A 54 11.83 11.27 10.89
N SER A 55 11.57 12.48 10.38
CA SER A 55 12.30 13.08 9.26
C SER A 55 13.14 14.25 9.77
N LYS A 56 14.46 14.26 9.51
CA LYS A 56 15.34 15.39 9.88
C LYS A 56 14.95 16.70 9.20
N ASN A 57 14.30 16.65 8.04
CA ASN A 57 13.92 17.85 7.29
C ASN A 57 12.66 18.53 7.85
N ASP A 58 11.74 17.78 8.48
CA ASP A 58 10.43 18.32 8.87
C ASP A 58 10.28 18.54 10.38
N ARG A 59 11.29 18.24 11.22
CA ARG A 59 11.21 18.28 12.71
C ARG A 59 9.94 17.62 13.30
N THR A 60 9.22 16.80 12.53
CA THR A 60 7.92 16.24 12.89
C THR A 60 8.02 14.73 12.99
N SER A 61 7.48 14.19 14.08
CA SER A 61 7.27 12.75 14.26
C SER A 61 5.85 12.39 13.83
N ARG A 62 5.69 11.44 12.90
CA ARG A 62 4.38 10.83 12.64
C ARG A 62 4.26 9.53 13.41
N LYS A 63 3.20 9.40 14.21
CA LYS A 63 2.75 8.09 14.69
C LYS A 63 2.23 7.30 13.50
N ILE A 64 2.74 6.08 13.33
CA ILE A 64 2.33 5.19 12.24
C ILE A 64 1.42 4.06 12.74
N ASP A 65 0.95 4.13 13.98
CA ASP A 65 0.07 3.13 14.59
C ASP A 65 -1.23 2.90 13.83
N LYS A 66 -1.84 3.96 13.28
CA LYS A 66 -3.03 3.84 12.42
C LYS A 66 -2.72 3.26 11.03
N ILE A 67 -1.46 3.27 10.64
CA ILE A 67 -1.02 2.94 9.28
C ILE A 67 -0.56 1.47 9.19
N ILE A 68 0.03 0.94 10.25
CA ILE A 68 0.60 -0.40 10.27
C ILE A 68 -0.45 -1.38 10.83
N PRO A 69 -0.95 -2.35 10.02
CA PRO A 69 -2.02 -3.28 10.44
C PRO A 69 -1.70 -4.08 11.71
N ILE A 70 -0.46 -4.57 11.87
CA ILE A 70 -0.09 -5.35 13.07
C ILE A 70 -0.20 -4.55 14.37
N LEU A 71 0.02 -3.23 14.31
CA LEU A 71 -0.13 -2.35 15.48
C LEU A 71 -1.60 -2.19 15.87
N ASN A 72 -2.54 -2.30 14.92
CA ASN A 72 -3.98 -2.23 15.19
C ASN A 72 -4.54 -3.55 15.73
N ARG A 73 -3.91 -4.68 15.39
CA ARG A 73 -4.32 -6.03 15.82
C ARG A 73 -3.47 -6.58 16.98
N TRP A 74 -2.78 -5.71 17.72
CA TRP A 74 -1.82 -6.14 18.73
C TRP A 74 -2.49 -6.84 19.91
N GLU A 75 -2.15 -8.10 20.14
CA GLU A 75 -2.64 -8.88 21.28
C GLU A 75 -1.53 -9.17 22.29
N LYS A 76 -1.69 -8.68 23.52
CA LYS A 76 -0.71 -8.92 24.61
C LYS A 76 -0.53 -10.41 24.94
N LYS A 77 -1.56 -11.23 24.72
CA LYS A 77 -1.55 -12.67 25.02
C LYS A 77 -0.66 -13.46 24.05
N HIS A 78 -0.61 -13.02 22.80
CA HIS A 78 0.19 -13.61 21.72
C HIS A 78 0.92 -12.50 20.95
N PRO A 79 1.90 -11.83 21.59
CA PRO A 79 2.58 -10.71 20.99
C PRO A 79 3.51 -11.20 19.86
N PRO A 80 3.54 -10.54 18.70
CA PRO A 80 4.56 -10.80 17.69
C PRO A 80 5.93 -10.35 18.20
N PHE A 81 7.02 -10.89 17.64
CA PHE A 81 8.34 -10.36 17.96
C PHE A 81 8.48 -8.93 17.45
N ILE A 82 9.25 -8.11 18.14
CA ILE A 82 9.51 -6.73 17.72
C ILE A 82 10.19 -6.70 16.35
N VAL A 83 10.98 -7.73 16.03
CA VAL A 83 11.62 -7.85 14.71
C VAL A 83 10.62 -8.09 13.58
N ASP A 84 9.55 -8.85 13.82
CA ASP A 84 8.50 -9.06 12.82
C ASP A 84 7.75 -7.75 12.54
N LEU A 85 7.48 -6.98 13.61
CA LEU A 85 6.93 -5.63 13.49
C LEU A 85 7.86 -4.71 12.67
N ILE A 86 9.17 -4.74 12.92
CA ILE A 86 10.16 -3.97 12.13
C ILE A 86 10.08 -4.37 10.65
N ASN A 87 10.14 -5.67 10.36
CA ASN A 87 10.08 -6.20 8.99
C ASN A 87 8.83 -5.70 8.25
N GLU A 88 7.66 -5.77 8.90
CA GLU A 88 6.40 -5.29 8.33
C GLU A 88 6.42 -3.79 8.07
N ILE A 89 6.91 -2.99 9.01
CA ILE A 89 7.02 -1.53 8.85
C ILE A 89 7.96 -1.18 7.70
N LEU A 90 9.14 -1.80 7.63
CA LEU A 90 10.12 -1.52 6.60
C LEU A 90 9.63 -1.94 5.22
N SER A 91 8.95 -3.10 5.12
CA SER A 91 8.25 -3.48 3.89
C SER A 91 7.23 -2.41 3.53
N PHE A 92 6.37 -2.00 4.45
CA PHE A 92 5.36 -0.97 4.20
C PHE A 92 5.96 0.38 3.74
N ILE A 93 7.07 0.83 4.36
CA ILE A 93 7.77 2.06 3.95
C ILE A 93 8.35 1.89 2.54
N LYS A 94 8.99 0.76 2.25
CA LYS A 94 9.50 0.44 0.92
C LYS A 94 8.38 0.44 -0.12
N ASP A 95 7.20 -0.07 0.22
CA ASP A 95 6.02 -0.06 -0.64
C ASP A 95 5.54 1.36 -0.95
N LEU A 96 5.67 2.29 0.00
CA LEU A 96 5.32 3.71 -0.20
C LEU A 96 6.37 4.44 -1.03
N GLU A 97 7.63 4.02 -0.95
CA GLU A 97 8.75 4.64 -1.69
C GLU A 97 8.94 4.05 -3.09
N SER A 98 8.35 2.89 -3.39
CA SER A 98 8.41 2.28 -4.72
C SER A 98 7.72 3.17 -5.75
N LYS A 99 8.52 3.81 -6.61
CA LYS A 99 8.03 4.59 -7.75
C LYS A 99 7.61 3.73 -8.94
N GLU A 100 8.03 2.47 -8.95
CA GLU A 100 7.76 1.55 -10.05
C GLU A 100 6.45 0.81 -9.78
N ILE A 101 5.46 1.00 -10.66
CA ILE A 101 4.19 0.28 -10.60
C ILE A 101 4.35 -1.06 -11.31
N LYS A 102 4.11 -2.15 -10.59
CA LYS A 102 4.12 -3.51 -11.15
C LYS A 102 2.72 -4.11 -11.07
N ILE A 103 2.40 -4.99 -12.00
CA ILE A 103 1.17 -5.79 -11.95
C ILE A 103 1.47 -7.24 -12.30
N LYS A 104 0.91 -8.17 -11.53
CA LYS A 104 1.00 -9.59 -11.86
C LYS A 104 0.30 -9.88 -13.19
N LYS A 105 0.93 -10.66 -14.05
CA LYS A 105 0.42 -11.05 -15.36
C LYS A 105 -0.92 -11.77 -15.25
N GLU A 106 -1.05 -12.66 -14.27
CA GLU A 106 -2.30 -13.36 -13.98
C GLU A 106 -3.44 -12.39 -13.63
N LEU A 107 -3.18 -11.43 -12.75
CA LEU A 107 -4.15 -10.39 -12.38
C LEU A 107 -4.56 -9.57 -13.60
N LEU A 108 -3.59 -9.13 -14.42
CA LEU A 108 -3.86 -8.35 -15.62
C LEU A 108 -4.72 -9.13 -16.62
N ASN A 109 -4.41 -10.41 -16.85
CA ASN A 109 -5.20 -11.27 -17.73
C ASN A 109 -6.63 -11.47 -17.20
N GLY A 110 -6.80 -11.64 -15.88
CA GLY A 110 -8.11 -11.69 -15.23
C GLY A 110 -8.92 -10.42 -15.45
N LEU A 111 -8.28 -9.25 -15.31
CA LEU A 111 -8.92 -7.95 -15.57
C LEU A 111 -9.34 -7.81 -17.04
N LEU A 112 -8.49 -8.19 -17.99
CA LEU A 112 -8.83 -8.14 -19.42
C LEU A 112 -10.02 -9.06 -19.76
N ALA A 113 -10.05 -10.27 -19.19
CA ALA A 113 -11.16 -11.19 -19.34
C ALA A 113 -12.45 -10.63 -18.73
N LEU A 114 -12.36 -10.01 -17.54
CA LEU A 114 -13.49 -9.36 -16.89
C LEU A 114 -14.04 -8.19 -17.72
N CYS A 115 -13.18 -7.33 -18.28
CA CYS A 115 -13.60 -6.26 -19.20
C CYS A 115 -14.37 -6.79 -20.41
N LYS A 116 -13.87 -7.88 -21.03
CA LYS A 116 -14.52 -8.52 -22.18
C LYS A 116 -15.91 -9.07 -21.81
N LYS A 117 -16.02 -9.70 -20.63
CA LYS A 117 -17.28 -10.26 -20.13
C LYS A 117 -18.32 -9.18 -19.81
N GLN A 118 -17.86 -8.03 -19.32
CA GLN A 118 -18.75 -6.96 -18.86
C GLN A 118 -19.15 -6.00 -19.99
N HIS A 119 -18.45 -6.01 -21.13
CA HIS A 119 -18.75 -5.15 -22.28
C HIS A 119 -20.24 -5.23 -22.69
N PRO A 120 -20.92 -4.10 -22.94
CA PRO A 120 -20.41 -2.73 -23.02
C PRO A 120 -20.43 -1.95 -21.70
N ARG A 121 -20.62 -2.59 -20.53
CA ARG A 121 -20.55 -1.92 -19.23
C ARG A 121 -19.09 -1.74 -18.78
N GLU A 122 -18.82 -0.62 -18.11
CA GLU A 122 -17.52 -0.38 -17.48
C GLU A 122 -17.34 -1.30 -16.28
N ILE A 123 -16.13 -1.79 -16.07
CA ILE A 123 -15.73 -2.33 -14.77
C ILE A 123 -15.16 -1.20 -13.93
N LEU A 124 -15.28 -1.30 -12.61
CA LEU A 124 -14.61 -0.41 -11.67
C LEU A 124 -14.21 -1.20 -10.45
N GLY A 125 -12.95 -1.09 -10.04
CA GLY A 125 -12.53 -1.59 -8.74
C GLY A 125 -11.18 -1.07 -8.27
N PHE A 126 -10.77 -1.59 -7.12
CA PHE A 126 -9.52 -1.22 -6.49
C PHE A 126 -8.47 -2.30 -6.68
N LEU A 127 -7.21 -1.87 -6.65
CA LEU A 127 -6.06 -2.75 -6.69
C LEU A 127 -5.37 -2.72 -5.34
N ARG A 128 -5.24 -3.90 -4.74
CA ARG A 128 -4.36 -4.09 -3.59
C ARG A 128 -2.93 -4.19 -4.09
N ALA A 129 -2.02 -3.47 -3.45
CA ALA A 129 -0.61 -3.53 -3.75
C ALA A 129 0.23 -3.87 -2.52
N SER A 130 1.27 -4.67 -2.77
CA SER A 130 2.30 -5.08 -1.82
C SER A 130 3.65 -5.00 -2.52
N ASN A 131 4.67 -4.40 -1.90
CA ASN A 131 6.00 -4.24 -2.50
C ASN A 131 6.01 -3.57 -3.87
N GLY A 132 5.11 -2.59 -4.08
CA GLY A 132 4.94 -1.89 -5.36
C GLY A 132 4.26 -2.73 -6.45
N VAL A 133 3.78 -3.92 -6.12
CA VAL A 133 3.11 -4.86 -7.04
C VAL A 133 1.62 -4.89 -6.77
N ALA A 134 0.79 -4.62 -7.78
CA ALA A 134 -0.63 -4.91 -7.78
C ALA A 134 -0.85 -6.43 -7.81
N ILE A 135 -1.44 -6.96 -6.73
CA ILE A 135 -1.58 -8.40 -6.49
C ILE A 135 -3.03 -8.89 -6.48
N GLU A 136 -4.00 -8.00 -6.29
CA GLU A 136 -5.41 -8.38 -6.15
C GLU A 136 -6.34 -7.30 -6.68
N TYR A 137 -7.45 -7.71 -7.29
CA TYR A 137 -8.57 -6.86 -7.68
C TYR A 137 -9.69 -6.99 -6.65
N ILE A 138 -10.14 -5.85 -6.13
CA ILE A 138 -11.24 -5.75 -5.18
C ILE A 138 -12.41 -5.03 -5.85
N LEU A 139 -13.52 -5.75 -6.02
CA LEU A 139 -14.79 -5.15 -6.42
C LEU A 139 -15.37 -4.38 -5.21
N PRO A 140 -15.58 -3.06 -5.32
CA PRO A 140 -16.02 -2.29 -4.18
C PRO A 140 -17.52 -2.53 -3.90
N PRO A 141 -17.94 -2.65 -2.63
CA PRO A 141 -19.31 -2.96 -2.28
C PRO A 141 -20.27 -1.84 -2.72
N GLY A 142 -21.29 -2.20 -3.50
CA GLY A 142 -22.25 -1.23 -4.04
C GLY A 142 -21.72 -0.43 -5.25
N ALA A 143 -20.74 -0.96 -5.98
CA ALA A 143 -20.35 -0.44 -7.28
C ALA A 143 -21.55 -0.47 -8.23
N ILE A 144 -21.97 0.71 -8.72
CA ILE A 144 -22.97 0.85 -9.77
C ILE A 144 -22.20 1.09 -11.06
N THR A 145 -22.34 0.18 -12.02
CA THR A 145 -21.67 0.28 -13.32
C THR A 145 -22.68 0.49 -14.43
N SER A 146 -22.37 1.36 -15.37
CA SER A 146 -23.14 1.62 -16.59
C SER A 146 -22.23 1.48 -17.82
N ASN A 147 -22.78 1.74 -19.01
CA ASN A 147 -22.00 1.71 -20.25
C ASN A 147 -21.09 2.94 -20.42
N THR A 148 -21.23 3.94 -19.54
CA THR A 148 -20.54 5.24 -19.65
C THR A 148 -19.85 5.67 -18.35
N SER A 149 -20.09 4.97 -17.24
CA SER A 149 -19.52 5.33 -15.93
C SER A 149 -19.59 4.19 -14.92
N GLY A 150 -18.56 4.05 -14.08
CA GLY A 150 -18.63 3.36 -12.80
C GLY A 150 -18.68 4.33 -11.62
N LEU A 151 -19.57 4.10 -10.65
CA LEU A 151 -19.70 4.88 -9.41
C LEU A 151 -19.62 3.97 -8.19
N PHE A 152 -18.96 4.43 -7.14
CA PHE A 152 -18.91 3.74 -5.85
C PHE A 152 -18.88 4.75 -4.68
N PHE A 153 -19.34 4.31 -3.51
CA PHE A 153 -19.39 5.07 -2.26
C PHE A 153 -18.25 4.67 -1.28
N PRO A 154 -17.16 5.45 -1.18
CA PRO A 154 -15.96 5.13 -0.40
C PRO A 154 -16.17 4.77 1.07
N ASN A 155 -17.25 5.26 1.68
CA ASN A 155 -17.50 5.16 3.11
C ASN A 155 -17.73 3.72 3.62
N LYS A 156 -17.83 2.71 2.73
CA LYS A 156 -18.03 1.30 3.09
C LYS A 156 -16.78 0.44 3.05
N LEU A 157 -15.68 0.94 2.49
CA LEU A 157 -14.38 0.30 2.58
C LEU A 157 -13.72 0.89 3.83
N GLY A 158 -13.54 0.08 4.88
CA GLY A 158 -12.74 0.49 6.04
C GLY A 158 -11.36 0.99 5.59
N PHE A 159 -10.62 1.68 6.46
CA PHE A 159 -9.27 2.17 6.15
C PHE A 159 -8.32 1.02 5.81
N ASP A 160 -8.27 0.63 4.53
CA ASP A 160 -7.36 -0.39 3.98
C ASP A 160 -6.31 0.30 3.10
N LEU A 161 -5.18 0.62 3.72
CA LEU A 161 -4.07 1.36 3.09
C LEU A 161 -3.31 0.54 2.05
N THR A 162 -3.58 -0.76 1.95
CA THR A 162 -3.00 -1.58 0.89
C THR A 162 -3.76 -1.44 -0.42
N LEU A 163 -4.94 -0.82 -0.43
CA LEU A 163 -5.71 -0.48 -1.63
C LEU A 163 -5.15 0.77 -2.30
N LYS A 164 -3.93 0.64 -2.83
CA LYS A 164 -3.15 1.74 -3.39
C LYS A 164 -3.60 2.15 -4.78
N GLY A 165 -4.21 1.25 -5.55
CA GLY A 165 -4.59 1.55 -6.93
C GLY A 165 -6.08 1.43 -7.24
N SER A 166 -6.45 1.81 -8.46
CA SER A 166 -7.74 1.50 -9.07
C SER A 166 -7.59 0.97 -10.48
N VAL A 167 -8.65 0.33 -10.98
CA VAL A 167 -8.79 -0.03 -12.39
C VAL A 167 -10.23 0.19 -12.84
N HIS A 168 -10.40 0.73 -14.04
CA HIS A 168 -11.69 0.73 -14.74
C HIS A 168 -11.51 0.49 -16.24
N SER A 169 -12.61 0.22 -16.95
CA SER A 169 -12.59 -0.02 -18.39
C SER A 169 -13.39 1.01 -19.17
N HIS A 170 -12.92 1.33 -20.38
CA HIS A 170 -13.60 2.20 -21.32
C HIS A 170 -14.10 1.39 -22.54
N PRO A 171 -15.42 1.14 -22.65
CA PRO A 171 -16.04 0.48 -23.80
C PRO A 171 -15.81 1.23 -25.12
N SER A 172 -15.60 2.55 -25.05
CA SER A 172 -15.27 3.40 -26.20
C SER A 172 -13.89 3.10 -26.83
N GLY A 173 -13.02 2.40 -26.11
CA GLY A 173 -11.66 2.10 -26.57
C GLY A 173 -10.62 3.20 -26.33
N ASN A 174 -11.02 4.37 -25.85
CA ASN A 174 -10.10 5.44 -25.46
C ASN A 174 -9.51 5.16 -24.07
N PRO A 175 -8.22 4.84 -23.91
CA PRO A 175 -7.64 4.52 -22.60
C PRO A 175 -7.18 5.77 -21.82
N ASN A 176 -7.58 6.96 -22.23
CA ASN A 176 -7.27 8.20 -21.53
C ASN A 176 -8.39 8.58 -20.53
N PRO A 177 -8.05 9.18 -19.39
CA PRO A 177 -9.02 9.54 -18.36
C PRO A 177 -9.91 10.70 -18.77
N SER A 178 -11.14 10.70 -18.29
CA SER A 178 -12.03 11.85 -18.27
C SER A 178 -11.73 12.75 -17.05
N LEU A 179 -12.28 13.97 -17.04
CA LEU A 179 -12.24 14.85 -15.87
C LEU A 179 -12.95 14.24 -14.65
N VAL A 180 -13.94 13.37 -14.87
CA VAL A 180 -14.67 12.67 -13.81
C VAL A 180 -13.76 11.64 -13.14
N ASP A 181 -12.97 10.90 -13.93
CA ASP A 181 -12.03 9.89 -13.42
C ASP A 181 -10.97 10.53 -12.54
N ILE A 182 -10.38 11.64 -13.02
CA ILE A 182 -9.35 12.39 -12.28
C ILE A 182 -9.92 12.89 -10.95
N ASN A 183 -11.12 13.48 -10.97
CA ASN A 183 -11.69 14.12 -9.79
C ASN A 183 -12.26 13.14 -8.76
N ASN A 184 -12.68 11.94 -9.17
CA ASN A 184 -13.36 10.99 -8.28
C ASN A 184 -12.47 9.79 -7.92
N VAL A 185 -11.95 9.11 -8.94
CA VAL A 185 -11.24 7.84 -8.77
C VAL A 185 -9.77 8.11 -8.45
N PHE A 186 -9.11 8.98 -9.22
CA PHE A 186 -7.66 9.14 -9.17
C PHE A 186 -7.18 9.85 -7.90
N LYS A 187 -7.90 10.88 -7.43
CA LYS A 187 -7.50 11.68 -6.26
C LYS A 187 -7.18 10.85 -5.01
N LYS A 188 -7.76 9.65 -4.88
CA LYS A 188 -7.65 8.81 -3.68
C LYS A 188 -6.66 7.66 -3.83
N LYS A 189 -6.00 7.50 -4.99
CA LYS A 189 -5.19 6.33 -5.33
C LYS A 189 -3.84 6.73 -5.89
N GLU A 190 -2.81 5.98 -5.52
CA GLU A 190 -1.42 6.22 -5.92
C GLU A 190 -1.23 5.99 -7.43
N PHE A 191 -1.93 4.99 -8.00
CA PHE A 191 -1.89 4.66 -9.42
C PHE A 191 -3.26 4.17 -9.91
N ASN A 192 -3.55 4.40 -11.19
CA ASN A 192 -4.88 4.18 -11.75
C ASN A 192 -4.78 3.60 -13.15
N PHE A 193 -5.29 2.38 -13.34
CA PHE A 193 -5.32 1.72 -14.64
C PHE A 193 -6.61 2.02 -15.39
N ILE A 194 -6.48 2.28 -16.70
CA ILE A 194 -7.60 2.32 -17.64
C ILE A 194 -7.38 1.27 -18.72
N ILE A 195 -8.39 0.43 -18.95
CA ILE A 195 -8.38 -0.61 -19.98
C ILE A 195 -9.43 -0.28 -21.05
N GLY A 196 -8.99 0.17 -22.23
CA GLY A 196 -9.86 0.42 -23.37
C GLY A 196 -10.22 -0.85 -24.15
N TYR A 197 -11.39 -0.88 -24.77
CA TYR A 197 -11.71 -1.83 -25.86
C TYR A 197 -10.62 -1.80 -26.96
N PRO A 198 -10.20 -2.95 -27.53
CA PRO A 198 -10.74 -4.31 -27.36
C PRO A 198 -10.11 -5.12 -26.20
N TYR A 199 -9.64 -4.45 -25.14
CA TYR A 199 -9.16 -5.06 -23.90
C TYR A 199 -7.94 -5.97 -24.12
N ASN A 200 -6.90 -5.39 -24.71
CA ASN A 200 -5.60 -6.01 -24.92
C ASN A 200 -4.48 -5.13 -24.36
N LEU A 201 -3.25 -5.63 -24.32
CA LEU A 201 -2.11 -4.93 -23.71
C LEU A 201 -1.81 -3.55 -24.31
N SER A 202 -2.12 -3.32 -25.60
CA SER A 202 -1.90 -2.02 -26.25
C SER A 202 -2.98 -0.98 -25.93
N ARG A 203 -4.05 -1.38 -25.23
CA ARG A 203 -5.13 -0.49 -24.78
C ARG A 203 -5.15 -0.33 -23.26
N ILE A 204 -4.00 -0.43 -22.61
CA ILE A 204 -3.85 -0.25 -21.17
C ILE A 204 -2.95 0.94 -20.92
N LYS A 205 -3.41 1.84 -20.05
CA LYS A 205 -2.60 2.95 -19.55
C LYS A 205 -2.69 3.01 -18.03
N CYS A 206 -1.63 3.53 -17.42
CA CYS A 206 -1.56 3.77 -15.99
C CYS A 206 -1.35 5.26 -15.73
N PHE A 207 -2.01 5.81 -14.72
CA PHE A 207 -1.97 7.22 -14.39
C PHE A 207 -1.75 7.45 -12.89
N ASP A 208 -1.05 8.52 -12.54
CA ASP A 208 -0.96 8.97 -11.16
C ASP A 208 -2.26 9.66 -10.69
N ASN A 209 -2.28 10.12 -9.43
CA ASN A 209 -3.43 10.81 -8.84
C ASN A 209 -3.79 12.17 -9.48
N ARG A 210 -2.96 12.69 -10.40
CA ARG A 210 -3.18 13.93 -11.15
C ARG A 210 -3.58 13.67 -12.60
N GLY A 211 -3.71 12.40 -13.01
CA GLY A 211 -4.01 12.03 -14.39
C GLY A 211 -2.82 12.10 -15.33
N ARG A 212 -1.59 12.15 -14.80
CA ARG A 212 -0.37 12.06 -15.63
C ARG A 212 -0.06 10.60 -15.88
N GLU A 213 0.20 10.25 -17.14
CA GLU A 213 0.56 8.90 -17.52
C GLU A 213 1.89 8.49 -16.85
N ILE A 214 1.92 7.28 -16.29
CA ILE A 214 3.09 6.68 -15.65
C ILE A 214 3.34 5.29 -16.24
N GLU A 215 4.61 4.90 -16.32
CA GLU A 215 4.97 3.56 -16.78
C GLU A 215 4.66 2.51 -15.71
N PHE A 216 4.33 1.31 -16.18
CA PHE A 216 4.17 0.13 -15.32
C PHE A 216 4.84 -1.09 -15.96
N LYS A 217 5.19 -2.06 -15.14
CA LYS A 217 5.77 -3.34 -15.58
C LYS A 217 4.83 -4.50 -15.29
N ILE A 218 4.77 -5.43 -16.23
CA ILE A 218 4.10 -6.71 -16.03
C ILE A 218 5.15 -7.68 -15.48
N ILE A 219 4.83 -8.33 -14.37
CA ILE A 219 5.66 -9.37 -13.77
C ILE A 219 4.88 -10.68 -13.71
N ASP A 220 5.58 -11.82 -13.66
CA ASP A 220 4.94 -13.13 -13.47
C ASP A 220 4.41 -13.32 -12.03
#